data_AF-A0A3R7HSH5-F1
#
_entry.id   AF-A0A3R7HSH5-F1
#
_cell.length_a   1.000
_cell.length_b   1.000
_cell.length_c   1.000
_cell.angle_alpha   90.00
_cell.angle_beta   90.00
_cell.angle_gamma   90.00
#
_symmetry.space_group_name_H-M   'P 1'
#
loop_
_entity.id
_entity.type
_entity.pdbx_description
1 polymer ?
#
loop_
_entity_poly.entity_id
_entity_poly.type
_entity_poly.pdbx_seq_one_letter_code
_entity_poly.pdbx_strand_id
1 'polypeptide(L)'
;TVLDFFAGSGSTAHAVLSLNSKDNGDRNFIICTNNENNITYDVTLKRLKNITEEFDYNFKHFKTDSIKKPIDPNEYISEKLEKHIKELLELKYAESLEDSDKVIIFDKDSLNKLIKENLNNINKIYIPSYL
;
A
#
# COMPACT_ATOMS: atom_id res chain seq x y z
N THR A 1 -7.84 25.76 4.33
CA THR A 1 -8.02 24.82 3.21
C THR A 1 -8.97 23.72 3.63
N VAL A 2 -9.95 23.39 2.80
CA VAL A 2 -10.96 22.34 3.03
C VAL A 2 -10.64 21.14 2.14
N LEU A 3 -10.61 19.94 2.71
CA LEU A 3 -10.36 18.69 1.98
C LEU A 3 -11.62 17.81 2.01
N ASP A 4 -12.00 17.30 0.85
CA ASP A 4 -13.07 16.30 0.70
C ASP A 4 -12.60 15.17 -0.20
N PHE A 5 -12.51 13.96 0.34
CA PHE A 5 -12.03 12.76 -0.36
C PHE A 5 -13.15 11.86 -0.89
N PHE A 6 -14.41 12.28 -0.75
CA PHE A 6 -15.60 11.64 -1.31
C PHE A 6 -16.47 12.68 -2.03
N ALA A 7 -15.83 13.49 -2.87
CA ALA A 7 -16.44 14.70 -3.41
C ALA A 7 -17.70 14.45 -4.25
N GLY A 8 -17.80 13.28 -4.89
CA GLY A 8 -18.97 12.84 -5.65
C GLY A 8 -19.33 13.80 -6.79
N SER A 9 -20.18 14.79 -6.50
CA SER A 9 -20.57 15.83 -7.46
C SER A 9 -19.77 17.13 -7.36
N GLY A 10 -18.91 17.29 -6.35
CA GLY A 10 -18.15 18.52 -6.08
C GLY A 10 -18.94 19.59 -5.30
N SER A 11 -19.93 19.20 -4.50
CA SER A 11 -20.75 20.12 -3.69
C SER A 11 -19.92 20.91 -2.67
N THR A 12 -18.93 20.28 -2.04
CA THR A 12 -18.05 20.92 -1.05
C THR A 12 -17.29 22.11 -1.66
N ALA A 13 -16.75 21.96 -2.88
CA ALA A 13 -16.06 23.05 -3.57
C ALA A 13 -17.00 24.25 -3.85
N HIS A 14 -18.22 23.97 -4.31
CA HIS A 14 -19.24 25.00 -4.53
C HIS A 14 -19.56 25.74 -3.22
N ALA A 15 -19.76 25.00 -2.12
CA ALA A 15 -20.06 25.61 -0.82
C ALA A 15 -18.93 26.51 -0.31
N VAL A 16 -17.67 26.12 -0.52
CA VAL A 16 -16.49 26.93 -0.17
C VAL A 16 -16.49 28.25 -0.95
N LEU A 17 -16.70 28.20 -2.27
CA LEU A 17 -16.76 29.40 -3.12
C LEU A 17 -17.91 30.33 -2.72
N SER A 18 -19.10 29.77 -2.48
CA SER A 18 -20.27 30.54 -2.02
C SER A 18 -20.01 31.22 -0.68
N LEU A 19 -19.34 30.54 0.25
CA LEU A 19 -19.03 31.13 1.56
C LEU A 19 -18.01 32.27 1.43
N ASN A 20 -16.94 32.07 0.65
CA ASN A 20 -15.96 33.11 0.37
C ASN A 20 -16.60 34.37 -0.24
N SER A 21 -17.55 34.20 -1.18
CA SER A 21 -18.27 35.33 -1.76
C SER A 21 -19.14 36.08 -0.74
N LYS A 22 -19.73 35.37 0.24
CA LYS A 22 -20.61 35.96 1.26
C LYS A 22 -19.85 36.70 2.36
N ASP A 23 -18.72 36.17 2.79
CA ASP A 23 -17.95 36.70 3.93
C ASP A 23 -16.62 37.33 3.53
N ASN A 24 -16.38 37.49 2.23
CA ASN A 24 -15.14 37.99 1.66
C ASN A 24 -13.92 37.19 2.15
N GLY A 25 -14.10 35.89 2.37
CA GLY A 25 -13.07 34.96 2.82
C GLY A 25 -12.20 34.42 1.69
N ASP A 26 -11.05 33.84 2.05
CA ASP A 26 -10.03 33.33 1.12
C ASP A 26 -9.75 31.83 1.34
N ARG A 27 -10.82 31.02 1.43
CA ARG A 27 -10.70 29.58 1.66
C ARG A 27 -10.39 28.85 0.37
N ASN A 28 -9.36 28.01 0.43
CA ASN A 28 -9.02 27.07 -0.64
C ASN A 28 -9.68 25.70 -0.42
N PHE A 29 -9.95 24.95 -1.49
CA PHE A 29 -10.47 23.58 -1.44
C PHE A 29 -9.58 22.59 -2.20
N ILE A 30 -9.58 21.33 -1.74
CA ILE A 30 -9.06 20.16 -2.43
C ILE A 30 -10.17 19.12 -2.41
N ILE A 31 -10.56 18.64 -3.59
CA ILE A 31 -11.59 17.60 -3.72
C ILE A 31 -11.03 16.39 -4.46
N CYS A 32 -11.42 15.19 -4.03
CA CYS A 32 -11.06 13.92 -4.64
C CYS A 32 -12.30 13.03 -4.74
N THR A 33 -12.42 12.30 -5.84
CA THR A 33 -13.44 11.27 -6.03
C THR A 33 -12.80 10.14 -6.86
N ASN A 34 -13.26 8.91 -6.64
CA ASN A 34 -12.97 7.86 -7.62
C ASN A 34 -13.70 8.22 -8.93
N ASN A 35 -13.11 7.90 -10.10
CA ASN A 35 -13.78 8.12 -11.38
C ASN A 35 -14.71 6.94 -11.75
N GLU A 36 -15.40 6.38 -10.75
CA GLU A 36 -16.37 5.32 -10.97
C GLU A 36 -17.54 5.85 -11.81
N ASN A 37 -17.97 5.08 -12.80
CA ASN A 37 -19.02 5.49 -13.75
C ASN A 37 -18.76 6.86 -14.40
N ASN A 38 -17.48 7.23 -14.58
CA ASN A 38 -17.06 8.48 -15.19
C ASN A 38 -17.52 9.76 -14.45
N ILE A 39 -17.88 9.65 -13.17
CA ILE A 39 -18.45 10.75 -12.37
C ILE A 39 -17.56 12.00 -12.30
N THR A 40 -16.23 11.83 -12.37
CA THR A 40 -15.29 12.97 -12.35
C THR A 40 -15.54 13.88 -13.56
N TYR A 41 -15.62 13.30 -14.75
CA TYR A 41 -15.75 14.06 -15.99
C TYR A 41 -17.19 14.46 -16.27
N ASP A 42 -18.14 13.58 -15.99
CA ASP A 42 -19.54 13.81 -16.35
C ASP A 42 -20.31 14.66 -15.36
N VAL A 43 -19.88 14.72 -14.10
CA VAL A 43 -20.60 15.43 -13.03
C VAL A 43 -19.70 16.45 -12.36
N THR A 44 -18.61 16.03 -11.72
CA THR A 44 -17.80 16.94 -10.88
C THR A 44 -17.17 18.08 -11.68
N LEU A 45 -16.43 17.75 -12.75
CA LEU A 45 -15.76 18.75 -13.58
C LEU A 45 -16.74 19.64 -14.33
N LYS A 46 -17.89 19.10 -14.78
CA LYS A 46 -18.95 19.92 -15.40
C LYS A 46 -19.53 20.91 -14.39
N ARG A 47 -19.85 20.46 -13.16
CA ARG A 47 -20.32 21.35 -12.09
C ARG A 47 -19.33 22.48 -11.83
N LEU A 48 -18.05 22.16 -11.65
CA LEU A 48 -17.01 23.17 -11.43
C LEU A 48 -16.92 24.14 -12.60
N LYS A 49 -16.88 23.66 -13.85
CA LYS A 49 -16.84 24.54 -15.03
C LYS A 49 -18.07 25.45 -15.15
N ASN A 50 -19.25 24.99 -14.74
CA ASN A 50 -20.45 25.82 -14.84
C ASN A 50 -20.45 26.96 -13.83
N ILE A 51 -19.90 26.73 -12.63
CA ILE A 51 -19.90 27.74 -11.56
C ILE A 51 -18.77 28.76 -11.68
N THR A 52 -17.85 28.62 -12.65
CA THR A 52 -16.84 29.68 -12.93
C THR A 52 -17.47 30.96 -13.50
N GLU A 53 -18.72 30.89 -13.98
CA GLU A 53 -19.48 32.09 -14.37
C GLU A 53 -19.97 32.87 -13.14
N GLU A 54 -20.17 32.19 -12.00
CA GLU A 54 -20.69 32.77 -10.75
C GLU A 54 -19.57 33.20 -9.79
N PHE A 55 -18.43 32.49 -9.82
CA PHE A 55 -17.31 32.73 -8.91
C PHE A 55 -16.01 32.86 -9.70
N ASP A 56 -15.21 33.88 -9.39
CA ASP A 56 -13.85 34.01 -9.91
C ASP A 56 -12.90 33.11 -9.09
N TYR A 57 -12.50 31.98 -9.67
CA TYR A 57 -11.55 31.06 -9.04
C TYR A 57 -10.75 30.26 -10.07
N ASN A 58 -9.58 29.78 -9.64
CA ASN A 58 -8.73 28.91 -10.43
C ASN A 58 -8.88 27.45 -9.97
N PHE A 59 -8.86 26.51 -10.91
CA PHE A 59 -8.93 25.08 -10.62
C PHE A 59 -7.91 24.28 -11.46
N LYS A 60 -7.28 23.29 -10.82
CA LYS A 60 -6.36 22.33 -11.45
C LYS A 60 -6.87 20.91 -11.20
N HIS A 61 -6.95 20.13 -12.28
CA HIS A 61 -7.35 18.72 -12.22
C HIS A 61 -6.11 17.81 -12.28
N PHE A 62 -6.00 16.89 -11.34
CA PHE A 62 -4.97 15.86 -11.31
C PHE A 62 -5.61 14.48 -11.42
N LYS A 63 -5.04 13.61 -12.25
CA LYS A 63 -5.44 12.22 -12.38
C LYS A 63 -4.27 11.35 -11.91
N THR A 64 -4.53 10.45 -10.96
CA THR A 64 -3.57 9.42 -10.59
C THR A 64 -3.59 8.29 -11.62
N ASP A 65 -2.43 7.73 -11.89
CA ASP A 65 -2.29 6.52 -12.70
C ASP A 65 -1.47 5.48 -11.93
N SER A 66 -1.65 4.21 -12.29
CA SER A 66 -0.90 3.12 -11.71
C SER A 66 0.55 3.16 -12.19
N ILE A 67 1.49 3.11 -11.25
CA ILE A 67 2.90 2.93 -11.58
C ILE A 67 3.13 1.44 -11.84
N LYS A 68 3.77 1.09 -12.97
CA LYS A 68 4.19 -0.29 -13.22
C LYS A 68 5.17 -0.71 -12.12
N LYS A 69 4.83 -1.76 -11.36
CA LYS A 69 5.80 -2.38 -10.46
C LYS A 69 6.96 -2.93 -11.32
N PRO A 70 8.22 -2.64 -11.00
CA PRO A 70 9.37 -3.13 -11.77
C PRO A 70 9.60 -4.64 -11.64
N ILE A 71 8.85 -5.33 -10.78
CA ILE A 71 8.97 -6.76 -10.44
C ILE A 71 7.59 -7.39 -10.60
N ASP A 72 7.55 -8.63 -11.10
CA ASP A 72 6.32 -9.42 -11.21
C ASP A 72 5.59 -9.42 -9.84
N PRO A 73 4.30 -9.00 -9.78
CA PRO A 73 3.51 -9.04 -8.55
C PRO A 73 3.46 -10.41 -7.86
N ASN A 74 3.73 -11.49 -8.60
CA ASN A 74 3.78 -12.86 -8.10
C ASN A 74 5.18 -13.29 -7.66
N GLU A 75 6.18 -12.42 -7.75
CA GLU A 75 7.57 -12.76 -7.44
C GLU A 75 8.08 -11.80 -6.36
N TYR A 76 7.68 -12.08 -5.12
CA TYR A 76 8.19 -11.30 -3.98
C TYR A 76 9.69 -11.57 -3.83
N ILE A 77 10.47 -10.51 -3.66
CA ILE A 77 11.92 -10.64 -3.39
C ILE A 77 12.16 -11.56 -2.19
N SER A 78 11.30 -11.50 -1.18
CA SER A 78 11.35 -12.40 -0.01
C SER A 78 11.29 -13.87 -0.41
N GLU A 79 10.40 -14.27 -1.31
CA GLU A 79 10.28 -15.67 -1.78
C GLU A 79 11.54 -16.14 -2.52
N LYS A 80 12.22 -15.24 -3.25
CA LYS A 80 13.53 -15.56 -3.86
C LYS A 80 14.61 -15.74 -2.81
N LEU A 81 14.66 -14.85 -1.82
CA LEU A 81 15.68 -14.88 -0.78
C LEU A 81 15.49 -16.07 0.17
N GLU A 82 14.25 -16.45 0.47
CA GLU A 82 13.92 -17.60 1.31
C GLU A 82 14.54 -18.90 0.81
N LYS A 83 14.57 -19.10 -0.51
CA LYS A 83 15.19 -20.27 -1.15
C LYS A 83 16.69 -20.40 -0.87
N HIS A 84 17.35 -19.31 -0.49
CA HIS A 84 18.80 -19.26 -0.29
C HIS A 84 19.21 -19.18 1.18
N ILE A 85 18.26 -19.21 2.12
CA ILE A 85 18.58 -19.06 3.55
C ILE A 85 19.43 -20.24 4.05
N LYS A 86 19.21 -21.46 3.55
CA LYS A 86 20.00 -22.65 3.91
C LYS A 86 21.48 -22.39 3.59
N GLU A 87 21.77 -22.00 2.34
CA GLU A 87 23.12 -21.76 1.85
C GLU A 87 23.80 -20.61 2.61
N LEU A 88 23.07 -19.55 2.94
CA LEU A 88 23.61 -18.44 3.73
C LEU A 88 24.00 -18.86 5.16
N LEU A 89 23.26 -19.77 5.77
CA LEU A 89 23.60 -20.31 7.10
C LEU A 89 24.79 -21.27 7.02
N GLU A 90 24.83 -22.14 6.02
CA GLU A 90 25.97 -23.04 5.78
C GLU A 90 27.26 -22.25 5.55
N LEU A 91 27.19 -21.18 4.74
CA LEU A 91 28.30 -20.24 4.53
C LEU A 91 28.73 -19.53 5.82
N LYS A 92 27.77 -19.07 6.64
CA LYS A 92 28.06 -18.36 7.89
C LYS A 92 28.79 -19.25 8.90
N TYR A 93 28.43 -20.53 8.96
CA TYR A 93 29.01 -21.48 9.92
C TYR A 93 30.16 -22.31 9.34
N ALA A 94 30.41 -22.20 8.03
CA ALA A 94 31.37 -23.04 7.29
C ALA A 94 31.14 -24.54 7.54
N GLU A 95 29.87 -24.94 7.64
CA GLU A 95 29.41 -26.26 8.07
C GLU A 95 28.14 -26.60 7.30
N SER A 96 27.96 -27.87 6.89
CA SER A 96 26.69 -28.32 6.30
C SER A 96 25.63 -28.43 7.39
N LEU A 97 24.42 -27.94 7.12
CA LEU A 97 23.33 -28.02 8.10
C LEU A 97 22.85 -29.46 8.33
N GLU A 98 23.11 -30.38 7.40
CA GLU A 98 22.70 -31.79 7.48
C GLU A 98 23.45 -32.55 8.58
N ASP A 99 24.70 -32.18 8.83
CA ASP A 99 25.57 -32.80 9.83
C ASP A 99 25.72 -31.96 11.11
N SER A 100 24.92 -30.88 11.23
CA SER A 100 25.04 -29.90 12.31
C SER A 100 23.98 -30.05 13.40
N ASP A 101 24.25 -29.44 14.55
CA ASP A 101 23.30 -29.22 15.65
C ASP A 101 22.29 -28.09 15.40
N LYS A 102 22.15 -27.64 14.15
CA LYS A 102 21.35 -26.48 13.73
C LYS A 102 20.33 -26.92 12.69
N VAL A 103 19.10 -26.45 12.82
CA VAL A 103 18.02 -26.77 11.87
C VAL A 103 17.30 -25.52 11.41
N ILE A 104 16.86 -25.52 10.15
CA ILE A 104 15.98 -24.50 9.57
C ILE A 104 14.61 -25.10 9.30
N ILE A 105 13.55 -24.38 9.68
CA ILE A 105 12.17 -24.82 9.50
C ILE A 105 11.38 -23.73 8.79
N PHE A 106 10.73 -24.10 7.68
CA PHE A 106 9.95 -23.18 6.84
C PHE A 106 8.43 -23.38 6.95
N ASP A 107 7.98 -24.44 7.63
CA ASP A 107 6.56 -24.76 7.77
C ASP A 107 6.19 -25.26 9.19
N LYS A 108 4.90 -25.13 9.53
CA LYS A 108 4.39 -25.48 10.87
C LYS A 108 4.37 -26.98 11.13
N ASP A 109 4.23 -27.81 10.11
CA ASP A 109 4.13 -29.26 10.27
C ASP A 109 5.49 -29.84 10.65
N SER A 110 6.55 -29.38 9.99
CA SER A 110 7.94 -29.67 10.31
C SER A 110 8.30 -29.20 11.72
N LEU A 111 7.85 -28.00 12.13
CA LEU A 111 8.05 -27.51 13.51
C LEU A 111 7.36 -28.42 14.53
N ASN A 112 6.11 -28.79 14.29
CA ASN A 112 5.34 -29.65 15.18
C ASN A 112 5.94 -31.06 15.28
N LYS A 113 6.45 -31.59 14.17
CA LYS A 113 7.17 -32.87 14.15
C LYS A 113 8.43 -32.79 15.00
N LEU A 114 9.20 -31.72 14.85
CA LEU A 114 10.43 -31.51 15.60
C LEU A 114 10.18 -31.42 17.12
N ILE A 115 9.14 -30.70 17.54
CA ILE A 115 8.75 -30.61 18.96
C ILE A 115 8.39 -31.99 19.54
N LYS A 116 7.78 -32.87 18.75
CA LYS A 116 7.38 -34.23 19.19
C LYS A 116 8.55 -35.20 19.31
N GLU A 117 9.63 -35.02 18.54
CA GLU A 117 10.75 -35.97 18.44
C GLU A 117 11.81 -35.83 19.55
N ASN A 118 11.65 -34.91 20.51
CA ASN A 118 12.62 -34.59 21.58
C ASN A 118 14.01 -34.14 21.06
N LEU A 119 14.30 -32.85 21.26
CA LEU A 119 15.39 -32.05 20.67
C LEU A 119 16.81 -32.31 21.23
N ASN A 120 17.11 -33.50 21.74
CA ASN A 120 18.31 -33.72 22.58
C ASN A 120 19.66 -33.39 21.89
N ASN A 121 19.68 -33.26 20.55
CA ASN A 121 20.88 -32.98 19.75
C ASN A 121 20.81 -31.66 18.95
N ILE A 122 19.82 -30.78 19.20
CA ILE A 122 19.65 -29.52 18.45
C ILE A 122 19.86 -28.33 19.37
N ASN A 123 20.87 -27.51 19.06
CA ASN A 123 21.23 -26.32 19.82
C ASN A 123 20.60 -25.04 19.27
N LYS A 124 20.30 -24.97 17.97
CA LYS A 124 19.70 -23.76 17.35
C LYS A 124 18.66 -24.10 16.29
N ILE A 125 17.56 -23.36 16.31
CA ILE A 125 16.47 -23.46 15.35
C ILE A 125 16.31 -22.09 14.66
N TYR A 126 16.32 -22.08 13.33
CA TYR A 126 16.02 -20.91 12.51
C TYR A 126 14.61 -21.04 11.95
N ILE A 127 13.79 -20.03 12.21
CA ILE A 127 12.38 -19.99 11.81
C ILE A 127 12.11 -18.61 11.20
N PRO A 128 11.49 -18.53 10.00
CA PRO A 128 10.97 -17.28 9.46
C PRO A 128 9.98 -16.59 10.40
N SER A 129 9.91 -15.26 10.37
CA SER A 129 9.06 -14.49 11.30
C SER A 129 7.55 -14.66 11.07
N TYR A 130 7.13 -15.23 9.94
CA TYR A 130 5.72 -15.45 9.60
C TYR A 130 5.17 -16.78 10.10
N LEU A 131 6.04 -17.64 10.65
CA LEU A 131 5.68 -18.97 11.17
C LEU A 131 5.13 -18.91 12.59
#